data_AF-A0A1H0GJR6-F1
#
_entry.id   AF-A0A1H0GJR6-F1
#
_cell.length_a   1.000
_cell.length_b   1.000
_cell.length_c   1.000
_cell.angle_alpha   90.00
_cell.angle_beta   90.00
_cell.angle_gamma   90.00
#
_symmetry.space_group_name_H-M   'P 1'
#
loop_
_entity.id
_entity.type
_entity.pdbx_description
1 polymer ?
#
loop_
_entity_poly.entity_id
_entity_poly.type
_entity_poly.pdbx_seq_one_letter_code
_entity_poly.pdbx_strand_id
1 'polypeptide(L)'
;MELMQVYPWLMPALLIISIGTLLGSYLTFRAEKYMMLIAIGMVQTLISTMLATSVGPLLFGIGLTQFYVGIVNMKKVKGYET
;
A
#
# COMPACT_ATOMS: atom_id res chain seq x y z
N MET A 1 -7.93 -14.66 -15.94
CA MET A 1 -6.70 -15.44 -15.69
C MET A 1 -5.76 -15.36 -16.91
N GLU A 2 -5.72 -14.22 -17.62
CA GLU A 2 -5.04 -14.11 -18.93
C GLU A 2 -3.77 -13.23 -18.88
N LEU A 3 -3.78 -12.12 -18.14
CA LEU A 3 -2.62 -11.21 -18.04
C LEU A 3 -1.35 -11.84 -17.45
N MET A 4 -1.47 -12.70 -16.43
CA MET A 4 -0.32 -13.38 -15.83
C MET A 4 0.26 -14.49 -16.71
N GLN A 5 -0.56 -15.08 -17.60
CA GLN A 5 -0.09 -16.08 -18.56
C GLN A 5 0.64 -15.43 -19.74
N VAL A 6 0.21 -14.24 -20.15
CA VAL A 6 0.85 -13.45 -21.22
C VAL A 6 2.13 -12.77 -20.73
N TYR A 7 2.17 -12.30 -19.48
CA TYR A 7 3.33 -11.62 -18.90
C TYR A 7 3.86 -12.36 -17.66
N PRO A 8 4.74 -13.36 -17.81
CA PRO A 8 5.25 -14.14 -16.69
C PRO A 8 6.06 -13.30 -15.68
N TRP A 9 6.61 -12.16 -16.11
CA TRP A 9 7.32 -11.21 -15.25
C TRP A 9 6.41 -10.30 -14.43
N LEU A 10 5.10 -10.29 -14.69
CA LEU A 10 4.15 -9.44 -13.96
C LEU A 10 4.11 -9.82 -12.47
N MET A 11 4.10 -11.11 -12.15
CA MET A 11 4.05 -11.57 -10.77
C MET A 11 5.29 -11.18 -9.94
N PRO A 12 6.53 -11.46 -10.37
CA PRO A 12 7.71 -11.01 -9.64
C PRO A 12 7.82 -9.47 -9.58
N ALA A 13 7.42 -8.75 -10.63
CA ALA A 13 7.39 -7.28 -10.60
C ALA A 13 6.41 -6.74 -9.55
N LEU A 14 5.19 -7.27 -9.48
CA LEU A 14 4.20 -6.91 -8.46
C LEU A 14 4.70 -7.21 -7.04
N LEU A 15 5.44 -8.30 -6.87
CA LEU A 15 6.08 -8.66 -5.60
C LEU A 15 7.14 -7.63 -5.19
N ILE A 16 8.02 -7.24 -6.11
CA ILE A 16 9.04 -6.21 -5.87
C ILE A 16 8.38 -4.87 -5.52
N ILE A 17 7.34 -4.47 -6.25
CA ILE A 17 6.58 -3.25 -5.96
C ILE A 17 5.89 -3.35 -4.59
N SER A 18 5.35 -4.52 -4.23
CA SER A 18 4.74 -4.75 -2.91
C SER A 18 5.75 -4.60 -1.77
N ILE A 19 6.97 -5.09 -1.95
CA ILE A 19 8.05 -4.91 -0.96
C ILE A 19 8.48 -3.44 -0.89
N GLY A 20 8.62 -2.79 -2.05
CA GLY A 20 8.97 -1.37 -2.13
C GLY A 20 7.93 -0.47 -1.45
N THR A 21 6.65 -0.76 -1.63
CA THR A 21 5.54 -0.04 -0.98
C THR A 21 5.52 -0.25 0.54
N LEU A 22 5.83 -1.46 1.03
CA LEU A 22 6.03 -1.71 2.46
C LEU A 22 7.18 -0.87 3.04
N LEU A 23 8.34 -0.88 2.40
CA LEU A 23 9.49 -0.07 2.83
C LEU A 23 9.18 1.44 2.77
N GLY A 24 8.53 1.88 1.70
CA GLY A 24 8.08 3.25 1.52
C GLY A 24 7.08 3.69 2.60
N SER A 25 6.20 2.78 3.03
CA SER A 25 5.22 3.07 4.09
C SER A 25 5.89 3.38 5.43
N TYR A 26 6.96 2.66 5.78
CA TYR A 26 7.75 2.94 6.99
C TYR A 26 8.43 4.32 6.92
N LEU A 27 9.07 4.64 5.80
CA LEU A 27 9.76 5.92 5.61
C LEU A 27 8.79 7.10 5.62
N THR A 28 7.65 6.97 4.94
CA THR A 28 6.62 8.03 4.86
C THR A 28 5.92 8.24 6.19
N PHE A 29 5.69 7.17 6.96
CA PHE A 29 5.18 7.27 8.33
C PHE A 29 6.18 8.01 9.23
N ARG A 30 7.47 7.66 9.18
CA ARG A 30 8.51 8.34 9.97
C ARG A 30 8.72 9.80 9.58
N ALA A 31 8.53 10.13 8.30
CA ALA A 31 8.62 11.50 7.81
C ALA A 31 7.32 12.31 7.99
N GLU A 32 6.32 11.75 8.68
CA GLU A 32 4.99 12.36 8.92
C GLU A 32 4.25 12.75 7.64
N LYS A 33 4.62 12.14 6.50
CA LYS A 33 3.98 12.37 5.19
C LYS A 33 2.77 11.47 5.05
N TYR A 34 1.78 11.69 5.91
CA TYR A 34 0.58 10.83 6.00
C TYR A 34 -0.23 10.77 4.69
N MET A 35 -0.20 11.83 3.88
CA MET A 35 -0.82 11.80 2.54
C MET A 35 -0.15 10.80 1.59
N MET A 36 1.18 10.67 1.65
CA MET A 36 1.90 9.63 0.90
C MET A 36 1.59 8.23 1.46
N LEU A 37 1.45 8.10 2.78
CA LEU A 37 1.08 6.82 3.39
C LEU A 37 -0.30 6.32 2.89
N ILE A 38 -1.26 7.23 2.75
CA ILE A 38 -2.57 6.94 2.16
C ILE A 38 -2.41 6.51 0.69
N ALA A 39 -1.62 7.25 -0.10
CA ALA A 39 -1.37 6.91 -1.50
C ALA A 39 -0.74 5.52 -1.66
N ILE A 40 0.24 5.19 -0.81
CA ILE A 40 0.87 3.86 -0.77
C ILE A 40 -0.16 2.80 -0.41
N GLY A 41 -1.03 3.06 0.57
CA GLY A 41 -2.16 2.20 0.91
C GLY A 41 -3.06 1.91 -0.29
N MET A 42 -3.38 2.92 -1.11
CA MET A 42 -4.15 2.72 -2.36
C MET A 42 -3.46 1.76 -3.31
N VAL A 43 -2.17 1.98 -3.57
CA VAL A 43 -1.37 1.15 -4.48
C VAL A 43 -1.30 -0.30 -3.96
N GLN A 44 -1.04 -0.49 -2.67
CA GLN A 44 -0.99 -1.80 -2.01
C GLN A 44 -2.34 -2.55 -2.15
N THR A 45 -3.44 -1.83 -1.95
CA THR A 45 -4.80 -2.36 -2.07
C THR A 45 -5.11 -2.77 -3.51
N LEU A 46 -4.71 -1.97 -4.51
CA LEU A 46 -4.87 -2.33 -5.93
C LEU A 46 -4.04 -3.56 -6.31
N ILE A 47 -2.78 -3.62 -5.87
CA ILE A 47 -1.91 -4.78 -6.14
C ILE A 47 -2.50 -6.06 -5.53
N SER A 48 -3.14 -5.96 -4.36
CA SER A 48 -3.75 -7.13 -3.72
C SER A 48 -4.81 -7.83 -4.58
N THR A 49 -5.56 -7.07 -5.41
CA THR A 49 -6.57 -7.64 -6.32
C THR A 49 -5.95 -8.53 -7.40
N MET A 50 -4.72 -8.19 -7.83
CA MET A 50 -3.96 -8.96 -8.81
C MET A 50 -3.30 -10.21 -8.21
N LEU A 51 -3.22 -10.29 -6.87
CA LEU A 51 -2.61 -11.40 -6.12
C LEU A 51 -3.65 -12.13 -5.24
N ALA A 52 -4.95 -12.01 -5.56
CA ALA A 52 -6.05 -12.45 -4.71
C ALA A 52 -6.00 -13.94 -4.33
N THR A 53 -5.46 -14.80 -5.19
CA THR A 53 -5.36 -16.25 -4.97
C THR A 53 -4.16 -16.68 -4.13
N SER A 54 -3.29 -15.75 -3.72
CA SER A 54 -2.08 -16.05 -2.94
C SER A 54 -1.94 -15.10 -1.73
N VAL A 55 -1.03 -14.13 -1.80
CA VAL A 55 -0.74 -13.16 -0.73
C VAL A 55 -1.64 -11.93 -0.76
N GLY A 56 -2.55 -11.83 -1.72
CA GLY A 56 -3.48 -10.72 -1.89
C GLY A 56 -4.25 -10.35 -0.62
N PRO A 57 -4.92 -11.29 0.08
CA PRO A 57 -5.67 -10.97 1.29
C PRO A 57 -4.83 -10.32 2.40
N LEU A 58 -3.57 -10.74 2.56
CA LEU A 58 -2.63 -10.12 3.50
C LEU A 58 -2.27 -8.69 3.06
N LEU A 59 -1.91 -8.52 1.79
CA LEU A 59 -1.57 -7.20 1.23
C LEU A 59 -2.76 -6.23 1.31
N PHE A 60 -3.98 -6.73 1.15
CA PHE A 60 -5.21 -5.95 1.28
C PHE A 60 -5.38 -5.43 2.73
N GLY A 61 -5.23 -6.29 3.73
CA GLY A 61 -5.29 -5.89 5.14
C GLY A 61 -4.22 -4.87 5.52
N ILE A 62 -3.01 -5.03 4.98
CA ILE A 62 -1.93 -4.04 5.14
C ILE A 62 -2.29 -2.71 4.49
N GLY A 63 -2.81 -2.72 3.26
CA GLY A 63 -3.23 -1.52 2.54
C GLY A 63 -4.33 -0.74 3.28
N LEU A 64 -5.33 -1.44 3.82
CA LEU A 64 -6.37 -0.85 4.68
C LEU A 64 -5.79 -0.23 5.96
N THR A 65 -4.79 -0.89 6.56
CA THR A 65 -4.12 -0.37 7.76
C THR A 65 -3.34 0.90 7.44
N GLN A 66 -2.58 0.94 6.33
CA GLN A 66 -1.87 2.13 5.86
C GLN A 66 -2.84 3.29 5.59
N PHE A 67 -3.98 3.00 4.99
CA PHE A 67 -5.07 3.96 4.78
C PHE A 67 -5.59 4.54 6.10
N TYR A 68 -5.98 3.66 7.02
CA TYR A 68 -6.58 4.07 8.30
C TYR A 68 -5.59 4.91 9.12
N VAL A 69 -4.36 4.41 9.29
CA VAL A 69 -3.29 5.10 10.01
C VAL A 69 -2.95 6.43 9.35
N GLY A 70 -2.91 6.50 8.03
CA GLY A 70 -2.69 7.73 7.29
C GLY A 70 -3.79 8.77 7.54
N ILE A 71 -5.06 8.38 7.44
CA ILE A 71 -6.20 9.30 7.67
C ILE A 71 -6.23 9.80 9.11
N VAL A 72 -6.05 8.91 10.09
CA VAL A 72 -6.11 9.26 11.52
C VAL A 72 -5.01 10.25 11.89
N ASN A 73 -3.78 10.02 11.45
CA ASN A 73 -2.66 10.91 11.80
C ASN A 73 -2.68 12.23 11.00
N MET A 74 -3.17 12.22 9.76
CA MET A 74 -3.38 13.48 9.01
C MET A 74 -4.40 14.40 9.69
N LYS A 75 -5.45 13.84 10.31
CA LYS A 75 -6.42 14.62 11.10
C LYS A 75 -5.81 15.14 12.40
N LYS A 76 -4.93 14.38 13.06
CA LYS A 76 -4.23 14.83 14.26
C LYS A 76 -3.33 16.03 13.98
N VAL A 77 -2.46 15.95 12.96
CA VAL A 77 -1.55 17.06 12.61
C VAL A 77 -2.34 18.35 12.33
N LYS A 78 -3.41 18.26 11.53
CA LYS A 78 -4.25 19.43 11.24
C LYS A 78 -5.00 19.99 12.46
N GLY A 79 -5.29 19.16 13.46
CA GLY A 79 -5.98 19.58 14.68
C GLY A 79 -5.08 20.29 15.70
N TYR A 80 -3.75 20.21 15.55
CA TYR A 80 -2.80 20.96 16.38
C TYR A 80 -2.41 22.33 15.77
N GLU A 81 -2.82 22.61 14.53
CA GLU A 81 -2.55 23.88 13.83
C GLU A 81 -3.69 24.91 13.94
N THR A 82 -4.75 24.62 14.71
CA THR A 82 -5.86 25.54 15.05
C THR A 82 -5.89 25.82 16.54
#